data_AF-A0A7J4K1Y2-F1
#
_entry.id   AF-A0A7J4K1Y2-F1
#
_cell.length_a   1.000
_cell.length_b   1.000
_cell.length_c   1.000
_cell.angle_alpha   90.00
_cell.angle_beta   90.00
_cell.angle_gamma   90.00
#
_symmetry.space_group_name_H-M   'P 1'
#
loop_
_entity.id
_entity.type
_entity.pdbx_description
1 polymer ?
#
loop_
_entity_poly.entity_id
_entity_poly.type
_entity_poly.pdbx_seq_one_letter_code
_entity_poly.pdbx_strand_id
1 'polypeptide(L)'
;ERKLPGKGALVFLLAIPIIIALFYAFPLKVVLGALLVLSVGDAFSAIFGMAFGKTRLFGSKRTLEGTIAGIIASFLALLLLFAPLTAFAAALLGMLAEHLPFDDNFTIPIVAGVVLIIL
;
A
#
# COMPACT_ATOMS: atom_id res chain seq x y z
N GLU A 1 -3.79 -10.96 26.54
CA GLU A 1 -4.22 -11.63 25.29
C GLU A 1 -3.00 -12.19 24.56
N ARG A 2 -2.97 -13.49 24.24
CA ARG A 2 -1.86 -14.07 23.46
C ARG A 2 -1.92 -13.49 22.05
N LYS A 3 -0.91 -12.71 21.65
CA LYS A 3 -0.76 -12.26 20.26
C LYS A 3 -0.62 -13.50 19.38
N LEU A 4 -1.59 -13.74 18.50
CA LEU A 4 -1.53 -14.81 17.50
C LEU A 4 -0.24 -14.62 16.67
N PRO A 5 0.70 -15.60 16.67
CA PRO A 5 1.88 -15.53 15.84
C PRO A 5 1.45 -15.46 14.37
N GLY A 6 2.04 -14.54 13.60
CA GLY A 6 1.70 -14.37 12.18
C GLY A 6 0.38 -13.66 11.89
N LYS A 7 -0.27 -13.00 12.87
CA LYS A 7 -1.53 -12.25 12.67
C LYS A 7 -1.49 -11.33 11.43
N GLY A 8 -0.41 -10.58 11.23
CA GLY A 8 -0.26 -9.68 10.07
C GLY A 8 -0.31 -10.44 8.73
N ALA A 9 0.42 -11.55 8.62
CA ALA A 9 0.41 -12.37 7.41
C ALA A 9 -0.97 -13.00 7.12
N LEU A 10 -1.70 -13.39 8.17
CA LEU A 10 -3.08 -13.90 8.03
C LEU A 10 -4.03 -12.80 7.55
N VAL A 11 -3.92 -11.58 8.10
CA VAL A 11 -4.74 -10.45 7.67
C VAL A 11 -4.43 -10.07 6.22
N PHE A 12 -3.16 -10.02 5.83
CA PHE A 12 -2.75 -9.82 4.44
C PHE A 12 -3.36 -10.87 3.49
N LEU A 13 -3.29 -12.16 3.86
CA LEU A 13 -3.87 -13.24 3.06
C LEU A 13 -5.38 -13.11 2.90
N LEU A 14 -6.09 -12.65 3.95
CA LEU A 14 -7.53 -12.40 3.91
C LEU A 14 -7.88 -11.12 3.14
N ALA A 15 -7.01 -10.12 3.15
CA ALA A 15 -7.23 -8.87 2.44
C ALA A 15 -7.25 -9.07 0.92
N ILE A 16 -6.37 -9.91 0.37
CA ILE A 16 -6.29 -10.14 -1.09
C ILE A 16 -7.64 -10.50 -1.74
N PRO A 17 -8.36 -11.57 -1.32
CA PRO A 17 -9.64 -11.92 -1.94
C PRO A 17 -10.71 -10.84 -1.73
N ILE A 18 -10.65 -10.08 -0.62
CA ILE A 18 -11.56 -8.95 -0.37
C ILE A 18 -11.30 -7.82 -1.36
N ILE A 19 -10.05 -7.46 -1.60
CA ILE A 19 -9.67 -6.43 -2.59
C ILE A 19 -10.04 -6.86 -4.01
N ILE A 20 -9.82 -8.12 -4.36
CA ILE A 20 -10.24 -8.67 -5.66
C ILE A 20 -11.77 -8.56 -5.81
N ALA A 21 -12.53 -8.98 -4.80
CA ALA A 21 -13.99 -8.90 -4.83
C ALA A 21 -14.50 -7.45 -4.94
N LEU A 22 -13.89 -6.53 -4.18
CA LEU A 22 -14.25 -5.11 -4.17
C LEU A 22 -14.09 -4.46 -5.56
N PHE A 23 -13.03 -4.82 -6.28
CA PHE A 23 -12.69 -4.24 -7.57
C PHE A 23 -13.00 -5.14 -8.76
N TYR A 24 -13.76 -6.23 -8.57
CA TYR A 24 -14.06 -7.23 -9.61
C TYR A 24 -14.74 -6.64 -10.86
N ALA A 25 -15.53 -5.58 -10.70
CA ALA A 25 -16.22 -4.91 -11.81
C ALA A 25 -15.30 -4.00 -12.67
N PHE A 26 -14.04 -3.82 -12.27
CA PHE A 26 -13.08 -2.93 -12.93
C PHE A 26 -12.03 -3.72 -13.72
N PRO A 27 -11.31 -3.06 -14.65
CA PRO A 27 -10.24 -3.71 -15.40
C PRO A 27 -9.20 -4.36 -14.48
N LEU A 28 -8.72 -5.55 -14.86
CA LEU A 28 -7.76 -6.33 -14.06
C LEU A 28 -6.54 -5.49 -13.60
N LYS A 29 -6.08 -4.55 -14.44
CA LYS A 29 -4.97 -3.66 -14.08
C LYS A 29 -5.21 -2.84 -12.81
N VAL A 30 -6.46 -2.48 -12.47
CA VAL A 30 -6.82 -1.75 -11.24
C VAL A 30 -6.58 -2.62 -10.02
N VAL A 31 -7.07 -3.87 -10.06
CA VAL A 31 -6.85 -4.85 -8.99
C VAL A 31 -5.36 -5.11 -8.80
N LEU A 32 -4.63 -5.35 -9.89
CA LEU A 32 -3.19 -5.56 -9.86
C LEU A 32 -2.45 -4.33 -9.33
N GLY A 33 -2.83 -3.13 -9.76
CA GLY A 33 -2.24 -1.88 -9.28
C GLY A 33 -2.44 -1.67 -7.78
N ALA A 34 -3.66 -1.86 -7.27
CA ALA A 34 -3.96 -1.78 -5.85
C ALA A 34 -3.12 -2.77 -5.02
N LEU A 35 -3.02 -4.02 -5.48
CA LEU A 35 -2.22 -5.05 -4.82
C LEU A 35 -0.72 -4.81 -4.93
N LEU A 36 -0.24 -4.18 -6.01
CA LEU A 36 1.16 -3.76 -6.15
C LEU A 36 1.52 -2.67 -5.14
N VAL A 37 0.67 -1.65 -4.95
CA VAL A 37 0.93 -0.62 -3.94
C VAL A 37 0.94 -1.21 -2.54
N LEU A 38 0.01 -2.13 -2.22
CA LEU A 38 0.05 -2.85 -0.96
C LEU A 38 1.35 -3.66 -0.80
N SER A 39 1.63 -4.57 -1.74
CA SER A 39 2.72 -5.54 -1.57
C SER A 39 4.11 -4.90 -1.72
N VAL A 40 4.34 -4.13 -2.78
CA VAL A 40 5.64 -3.50 -3.06
C VAL A 40 5.84 -2.28 -2.17
N GLY A 41 4.81 -1.43 -2.06
CA GLY A 41 4.88 -0.20 -1.27
C GLY A 41 5.09 -0.46 0.21
N ASP A 42 4.26 -1.29 0.83
CA ASP A 42 4.39 -1.60 2.26
C ASP A 42 5.69 -2.34 2.57
N ALA A 43 6.11 -3.28 1.72
CA ALA A 43 7.38 -4.00 1.91
C ALA A 43 8.58 -3.04 1.86
N PHE A 44 8.66 -2.15 0.87
CA PHE A 44 9.75 -1.18 0.80
C PHE A 44 9.66 -0.14 1.92
N SER A 45 8.45 0.29 2.31
CA SER A 45 8.24 1.17 3.47
C SER A 45 8.78 0.56 4.76
N ALA A 46 8.48 -0.72 5.00
CA ALA A 46 8.98 -1.46 6.15
C ALA A 46 10.49 -1.68 6.11
N ILE A 47 11.04 -2.17 4.99
CA ILE A 47 12.47 -2.48 4.86
C ILE A 47 13.31 -1.22 5.02
N PHE A 48 12.98 -0.14 4.30
CA PHE A 48 13.73 1.11 4.39
C PHE A 48 13.49 1.83 5.71
N GLY A 49 12.27 1.75 6.26
CA GLY A 49 11.97 2.33 7.56
C GLY A 49 12.75 1.64 8.69
N MET A 50 12.96 0.32 8.61
CA MET A 50 13.80 -0.41 9.58
C MET A 50 15.30 -0.15 9.38
N ALA A 51 15.77 -0.07 8.13
CA ALA A 51 17.20 0.06 7.83
C ALA A 51 17.72 1.49 7.93
N PHE A 52 16.92 2.48 7.53
CA PHE A 52 17.35 3.88 7.35
C PHE A 52 16.43 4.90 8.04
N GLY A 53 15.31 4.46 8.63
CA GLY A 53 14.34 5.36 9.23
C GLY A 53 14.89 6.12 10.44
N LYS A 54 15.01 7.44 10.30
CA LYS A 54 15.47 8.36 11.36
C LYS A 54 14.32 9.21 11.86
N THR A 55 13.42 9.61 10.96
CA THR A 55 12.33 10.53 11.23
C THR A 55 11.05 9.77 11.45
N ARG A 56 10.68 9.50 12.71
CA ARG A 56 9.41 8.84 13.04
C ARG A 56 8.23 9.78 12.81
N LEU A 57 7.17 9.28 12.18
CA LEU A 57 5.94 10.02 11.96
C LEU A 57 5.07 9.97 13.22
N PHE A 58 4.71 11.13 13.75
CA PHE A 58 3.88 11.41 14.94
C PHE A 58 3.31 10.18 15.68
N GLY A 59 4.06 9.67 16.67
CA GLY A 59 3.59 8.59 17.56
C GLY A 59 3.44 7.21 16.91
N SER A 60 3.74 7.08 15.61
CA SER A 60 3.70 5.81 14.88
C SER A 60 5.06 5.10 14.87
N LYS A 61 5.03 3.81 14.50
CA LYS A 61 6.23 3.03 14.21
C LYS A 61 6.77 3.28 12.80
N ARG A 62 6.00 3.96 11.95
CA ARG A 62 6.36 4.28 10.57
C ARG A 62 7.30 5.48 10.55
N THR A 63 8.12 5.54 9.51
CA THR A 63 9.17 6.58 9.37
C THR A 63 8.96 7.28 8.04
N LEU A 64 9.28 8.57 7.99
CA LEU A 64 9.15 9.37 6.78
C LEU A 64 9.99 8.78 5.64
N GLU A 65 11.20 8.31 5.95
CA GLU A 65 12.09 7.69 4.97
C GLU A 65 11.50 6.39 4.42
N GLY A 66 10.85 5.58 5.27
CA GLY A 66 10.10 4.40 4.85
C GLY A 66 8.96 4.76 3.91
N THR A 67 8.08 5.67 4.31
CA THR A 67 6.94 6.10 3.46
C THR A 67 7.41 6.62 2.10
N ILE A 68 8.47 7.44 2.06
CA ILE A 68 9.04 7.93 0.79
C ILE A 68 9.56 6.77 -0.06
N ALA A 69 10.28 5.81 0.52
CA ALA A 69 10.75 4.64 -0.20
C ALA A 69 9.58 3.79 -0.75
N GLY A 70 8.52 3.60 0.03
CA GLY A 70 7.30 2.91 -0.40
C GLY A 70 6.57 3.64 -1.53
N ILE A 71 6.50 4.98 -1.50
CA ILE A 71 5.93 5.79 -2.59
C ILE A 71 6.74 5.60 -3.87
N ILE A 72 8.07 5.72 -3.79
CA ILE A 72 8.95 5.57 -4.96
C ILE A 72 8.83 4.15 -5.54
N ALA A 73 8.89 3.12 -4.70
CA ALA A 73 8.80 1.74 -5.15
C ALA A 73 7.44 1.42 -5.78
N SER A 74 6.34 1.89 -5.16
CA SER A 74 4.99 1.76 -5.70
C SER A 74 4.82 2.50 -7.02
N PHE A 75 5.34 3.71 -7.13
CA PHE A 75 5.29 4.50 -8.35
C PHE A 75 5.99 3.78 -9.51
N LEU A 76 7.21 3.30 -9.28
CA LEU A 76 7.96 2.54 -10.29
C LEU A 76 7.24 1.25 -10.71
N ALA A 77 6.62 0.54 -9.76
CA ALA A 77 5.83 -0.65 -10.06
C ALA A 77 4.57 -0.31 -10.89
N LEU A 78 3.87 0.77 -10.56
CA LEU A 78 2.65 1.18 -11.25
C LEU A 78 2.88 1.72 -12.66
N LEU A 79 4.06 2.27 -12.96
CA LEU A 79 4.43 2.71 -14.31
C LEU A 79 4.37 1.58 -15.35
N LEU A 80 4.41 0.32 -14.93
CA LEU A 80 4.24 -0.84 -15.81
C LEU A 80 2.80 -1.01 -16.33
N LEU A 81 1.82 -0.41 -15.64
CA LEU A 81 0.39 -0.64 -15.87
C LEU A 81 -0.40 0.65 -16.16
N PHE A 82 0.11 1.81 -15.71
CA PHE A 82 -0.60 3.09 -15.73
C PHE A 82 0.29 4.24 -16.22
N ALA A 83 -0.35 5.30 -16.72
CA ALA A 83 0.34 6.53 -17.10
C ALA A 83 1.00 7.20 -15.87
N PRO A 84 2.07 7.99 -16.07
CA PRO A 84 2.85 8.56 -14.96
C PRO A 84 2.04 9.33 -13.92
N LEU A 85 1.07 10.14 -14.34
CA LEU A 85 0.25 10.91 -13.40
C LEU A 85 -0.64 10.01 -12.54
N THR A 86 -1.33 9.04 -13.15
CA THR A 86 -2.18 8.05 -12.47
C THR A 86 -1.35 7.19 -11.52
N ALA A 87 -0.19 6.70 -11.98
CA ALA A 87 0.74 5.91 -11.18
C ALA A 87 1.25 6.69 -9.96
N PHE A 88 1.64 7.95 -10.15
CA PHE A 88 2.13 8.80 -9.07
C PHE A 88 1.05 9.11 -8.04
N ALA A 89 -0.16 9.48 -8.49
CA ALA A 89 -1.28 9.78 -7.61
C ALA A 89 -1.68 8.56 -6.76
N ALA A 90 -1.78 7.38 -7.37
CA ALA A 90 -2.14 6.15 -6.67
C ALA A 90 -1.04 5.70 -5.69
N ALA A 91 0.23 5.80 -6.07
CA ALA A 91 1.35 5.50 -5.18
C ALA A 91 1.40 6.45 -3.98
N LEU A 92 1.24 7.75 -4.22
CA LEU A 92 1.27 8.77 -3.17
C LEU A 92 0.11 8.58 -2.17
N LEU A 93 -1.12 8.57 -2.66
CA LEU A 93 -2.29 8.49 -1.80
C LEU A 93 -2.46 7.11 -1.15
N GLY A 94 -2.15 6.03 -1.89
CA GLY A 94 -2.16 4.67 -1.36
C GLY A 94 -1.18 4.49 -0.21
N MET A 95 0.07 4.98 -0.35
CA MET A 95 1.05 4.89 0.74
C MET A 95 0.73 5.82 1.91
N LEU A 96 0.19 7.01 1.67
CA LEU A 96 -0.24 7.88 2.77
C LEU A 96 -1.38 7.26 3.58
N ALA A 97 -2.20 6.38 2.98
CA ALA A 97 -3.26 5.65 3.66
C ALA A 97 -2.75 4.68 4.74
N GLU A 98 -1.46 4.35 4.78
CA GLU A 98 -0.85 3.56 5.87
C GLU A 98 -0.93 4.26 7.23
N HIS A 99 -1.17 5.58 7.24
CA HIS A 99 -1.29 6.40 8.45
C HIS A 99 -2.73 6.53 8.98
N LEU A 100 -3.69 5.91 8.31
CA LEU A 100 -5.07 5.84 8.78
C LEU A 100 -5.17 4.90 10.00
N PRO A 101 -6.20 5.06 10.86
CA PRO A 101 -6.34 4.26 12.09
C PRO A 101 -6.75 2.80 11.85
N PHE A 102 -6.93 2.38 10.60
CA PHE A 102 -7.33 1.03 10.21
C PHE A 102 -6.11 0.22 9.74
N ASP A 103 -6.32 -1.08 9.54
CA ASP A 103 -5.27 -2.00 9.11
C ASP A 103 -4.81 -1.69 7.67
N ASP A 104 -3.50 -1.55 7.50
CA ASP A 104 -2.82 -1.12 6.27
C ASP A 104 -3.04 -2.10 5.11
N ASN A 105 -3.23 -3.39 5.42
CA ASN A 105 -3.58 -4.41 4.43
C ASN A 105 -4.91 -4.12 3.71
N PHE A 106 -5.76 -3.27 4.27
CA PHE A 106 -6.99 -2.81 3.63
C PHE A 106 -6.90 -1.36 3.17
N THR A 107 -6.39 -0.44 3.98
CA THR A 107 -6.41 0.99 3.62
C THR A 107 -5.57 1.29 2.40
N ILE A 108 -4.37 0.73 2.31
CA ILE A 108 -3.44 0.95 1.20
C ILE A 108 -4.05 0.54 -0.15
N PRO A 109 -4.47 -0.73 -0.36
CA PRO A 109 -5.02 -1.16 -1.63
C PRO A 109 -6.38 -0.53 -1.95
N ILE A 110 -7.22 -0.24 -0.94
CA ILE A 110 -8.51 0.41 -1.17
C ILE A 110 -8.30 1.83 -1.69
N VAL A 111 -7.46 2.63 -1.02
CA VAL A 111 -7.20 4.02 -1.44
C VAL A 111 -6.50 4.04 -2.80
N ALA A 112 -5.49 3.19 -3.01
CA ALA A 112 -4.83 3.08 -4.31
C ALA A 112 -5.81 2.69 -5.42
N GLY A 113 -6.63 1.66 -5.21
CA GLY A 113 -7.61 1.19 -6.18
C GLY A 113 -8.66 2.25 -6.53
N VAL A 114 -9.17 2.99 -5.54
CA VAL A 114 -10.10 4.10 -5.78
C VAL A 114 -9.46 5.20 -6.64
N VAL A 115 -8.21 5.56 -6.37
CA VAL A 115 -7.49 6.56 -7.19
C VAL A 115 -7.30 6.07 -8.63
N LEU A 116 -6.95 4.79 -8.82
CA LEU A 116 -6.80 4.17 -10.14
C LEU A 116 -8.12 4.03 -10.93
N ILE A 117 -9.28 4.08 -10.25
CA ILE A 117 -10.60 4.07 -10.90
C ILE A 117 -10.97 5.47 -11.38
N ILE A 118 -10.62 6.49 -10.60
CA ILE A 118 -10.97 7.89 -10.88
C ILE A 118 -10.11 8.49 -12.00
N LEU A 119 -8.86 8.02 -12.13
CA LEU A 119 -7.85 8.53 -13.08
C LEU A 119 -7.54 7.53 -14.21
#